data_AF-A0A160PJ66-F1
#
_entry.id   AF-A0A160PJ66-F1
#
_cell.length_a   1.000
_cell.length_b   1.000
_cell.length_c   1.000
_cell.angle_alpha   90.00
_cell.angle_beta   90.00
_cell.angle_gamma   90.00
#
_symmetry.space_group_name_H-M   'P 1'
#
loop_
_entity.id
_entity.type
_entity.pdbx_description
1 polymer ?
#
loop_
_entity_poly.entity_id
_entity_poly.type
_entity_poly.pdbx_seq_one_letter_code
_entity_poly.pdbx_strand_id
1 'polypeptide(L)'
;MTFYTVADGRIEALPDDEEPPPDIAQIWGFDVPAARWRGDLMIEPGEHDIWVCKRCPTIRHPRAEMVAMTPDRIPHLRPAAVLLFKAKHRRAKDQADFERALPHLAPAERLWLRDRLDRLHPGHDWAQAL
;
A
#
# COMPACT_ATOMS: atom_id res chain seq x y z
N MET A 1 23.10 3.06 7.56
CA MET A 1 21.89 2.24 7.79
C MET A 1 22.08 0.99 6.96
N THR A 2 21.64 -0.18 7.42
CA THR A 2 21.73 -1.44 6.68
C THR A 2 20.33 -1.91 6.34
N PHE A 3 20.13 -2.42 5.13
CA PHE A 3 18.83 -2.87 4.67
C PHE A 3 18.73 -4.39 4.70
N TYR A 4 17.51 -4.87 4.92
CA TYR A 4 17.21 -6.30 4.99
C TYR A 4 15.96 -6.59 4.18
N THR A 5 15.98 -7.64 3.35
CA THR A 5 14.76 -8.18 2.76
C THR A 5 13.99 -8.95 3.82
N VAL A 6 12.65 -8.82 3.80
CA VAL A 6 11.78 -9.51 4.74
C VAL A 6 10.66 -10.21 4.00
N ALA A 7 10.60 -11.54 4.12
CA ALA A 7 9.57 -12.39 3.54
C ALA A 7 9.40 -13.67 4.37
N ASP A 8 8.16 -14.05 4.64
CA ASP A 8 7.79 -15.32 5.29
C ASP A 8 8.59 -15.64 6.58
N GLY A 9 8.82 -14.61 7.40
CA GLY A 9 9.54 -14.73 8.67
C GLY A 9 11.07 -14.79 8.53
N ARG A 10 11.60 -14.73 7.32
CA ARG A 10 13.04 -14.62 7.03
C ARG A 10 13.44 -13.15 6.95
N ILE A 11 14.62 -12.85 7.49
CA ILE A 11 15.25 -11.53 7.43
C ILE A 11 16.67 -11.75 6.92
N GLU A 12 16.96 -11.25 5.74
CA GLU A 12 18.25 -11.45 5.06
C GLU A 12 18.86 -10.09 4.71
N ALA A 13 20.18 -9.96 4.82
CA ALA A 13 20.85 -8.71 4.50
C ALA A 13 20.67 -8.41 3.01
N LEU A 14 20.32 -7.15 2.68
CA LEU A 14 20.31 -6.62 1.33
C LEU A 14 21.59 -5.78 1.15
N PRO A 15 22.55 -6.24 0.33
CA PRO A 15 23.75 -5.46 -0.01
C PRO A 15 23.40 -4.12 -0.66
N ASP A 16 24.24 -3.11 -0.46
CA ASP A 16 23.97 -1.73 -0.92
C ASP A 16 23.91 -1.60 -2.46
N ASP A 17 24.50 -2.55 -3.19
CA ASP A 17 24.60 -2.60 -4.65
C ASP A 17 23.70 -3.66 -5.29
N GLU A 18 22.81 -4.28 -4.52
CA GLU A 18 21.87 -5.27 -5.01
C GLU A 18 20.41 -4.77 -4.96
N GLU A 19 19.66 -5.12 -5.99
CA GLU A 19 18.21 -4.95 -5.97
C GLU A 19 17.56 -6.08 -5.18
N PRO A 20 16.47 -5.81 -4.44
CA PRO A 20 15.70 -6.86 -3.80
C PRO A 20 15.14 -7.83 -4.87
N PRO A 21 15.11 -9.15 -4.60
CA PRO A 21 14.48 -10.10 -5.50
C PRO A 21 13.03 -9.71 -5.85
N PRO A 22 12.53 -10.04 -7.06
CA PRO A 22 11.21 -9.57 -7.53
C PRO A 22 10.01 -9.99 -6.67
N ASP A 23 10.15 -11.06 -5.91
CA ASP A 23 9.14 -11.58 -4.97
C ASP A 23 9.20 -10.91 -3.59
N ILE A 24 10.27 -10.18 -3.29
CA ILE A 24 10.39 -9.44 -2.03
C ILE A 24 9.47 -8.22 -2.05
N ALA A 25 8.69 -8.14 -0.99
CA ALA A 25 7.65 -7.14 -0.82
C ALA A 25 8.01 -6.06 0.21
N GLN A 26 8.98 -6.34 1.08
CA GLN A 26 9.30 -5.53 2.25
C GLN A 26 10.82 -5.44 2.44
N ILE A 27 11.29 -4.22 2.73
CA ILE A 27 12.68 -3.96 3.13
C ILE A 27 12.65 -3.30 4.49
N TRP A 28 13.42 -3.81 5.44
CA TRP A 28 13.57 -3.19 6.76
C TRP A 28 14.90 -2.45 6.87
N GLY A 29 14.86 -1.25 7.43
CA GLY A 29 16.04 -0.45 7.71
C GLY A 29 16.51 -0.62 9.14
N PHE A 30 17.75 -1.05 9.33
CA PHE A 30 18.42 -1.17 10.61
C PHE A 30 19.48 -0.08 10.80
N ASP A 31 19.41 0.60 11.94
CA ASP A 31 20.42 1.55 12.40
C ASP A 31 21.45 0.80 13.25
N VAL A 32 22.60 0.49 12.64
CA VAL A 32 23.68 -0.28 13.26
C VAL A 32 24.25 0.43 14.50
N PRO A 33 24.66 1.73 14.44
CA PRO A 33 25.13 2.44 15.63
C PRO A 33 24.13 2.47 16.79
N ALA A 34 22.83 2.63 16.51
CA ALA A 34 21.80 2.68 17.54
C ALA A 34 21.27 1.29 17.95
N ALA A 35 21.69 0.22 17.25
CA ALA A 35 21.19 -1.15 17.39
C ALA A 35 19.65 -1.25 17.35
N ARG A 36 19.00 -0.55 16.41
CA ARG A 36 17.52 -0.45 16.36
C ARG A 36 16.97 -0.48 14.94
N TRP A 37 15.81 -1.10 14.77
CA TRP A 37 15.00 -0.98 13.56
C TRP A 37 14.39 0.42 13.45
N ARG A 38 14.47 1.02 12.27
CA ARG A 38 14.02 2.40 12.00
C ARG A 38 12.78 2.48 11.11
N GLY A 39 12.59 1.52 10.21
CA GLY A 39 11.48 1.57 9.27
C GLY A 39 11.25 0.28 8.50
N ASP A 40 10.04 0.19 7.97
CA ASP A 40 9.55 -0.87 7.09
C ASP A 40 9.11 -0.22 5.76
N LEU A 41 9.78 -0.56 4.67
CA LEU A 41 9.53 -0.03 3.34
C LEU A 41 8.78 -1.07 2.51
N MET A 42 7.59 -0.70 2.05
CA MET A 42 6.81 -1.52 1.11
C MET A 42 7.24 -1.24 -0.31
N ILE A 43 7.74 -2.27 -0.99
CA ILE A 43 7.96 -2.19 -2.43
C ILE A 43 6.61 -2.24 -3.11
N GLU A 44 6.33 -1.20 -3.90
CA GLU A 44 5.16 -1.09 -4.74
C GLU A 44 5.58 -1.33 -6.20
N PRO A 45 4.91 -2.24 -6.93
CA PRO A 45 5.18 -2.42 -8.35
C PRO A 45 4.66 -1.21 -9.14
N GLY A 46 5.26 -0.97 -10.30
CA GLY A 46 4.82 0.07 -11.22
C GLY A 46 5.98 0.81 -11.86
N GLU A 47 5.63 1.93 -12.48
CA GLU A 47 6.55 2.81 -13.17
C GLU A 47 6.47 4.20 -12.53
N HIS A 48 7.30 5.13 -13.00
CA HIS A 48 7.34 6.49 -12.46
C HIS A 48 5.97 7.20 -12.52
N ASP A 49 5.22 6.98 -13.59
CA ASP A 49 3.94 7.61 -13.90
C ASP A 49 2.74 6.66 -13.77
N ILE A 50 2.98 5.35 -13.56
CA ILE A 50 1.92 4.34 -13.42
C ILE A 50 2.00 3.66 -12.06
N TRP A 51 0.93 3.81 -11.29
CA TRP A 51 0.69 3.04 -10.08
C TRP A 51 0.09 1.67 -10.44
N VAL A 52 0.62 0.60 -9.83
CA VAL A 52 0.11 -0.76 -10.00
C VAL A 52 -0.31 -1.33 -8.64
N CYS A 53 -1.53 -1.84 -8.54
CA CYS A 53 -1.98 -2.49 -7.33
C CYS A 53 -1.20 -3.81 -7.12
N LYS A 54 -0.33 -3.85 -6.12
CA LYS A 54 0.45 -5.04 -5.74
C LYS A 54 -0.37 -6.32 -5.58
N ARG A 55 -1.65 -6.22 -5.19
CA ARG A 55 -2.54 -7.37 -5.00
C ARG A 55 -3.27 -7.81 -6.25
N CYS A 56 -3.33 -6.95 -7.26
CA CYS A 56 -3.93 -7.27 -8.55
C CYS A 56 -3.24 -6.43 -9.63
N PRO A 57 -2.17 -6.95 -10.28
CA PRO A 57 -1.40 -6.20 -11.26
C PRO A 57 -2.20 -5.71 -12.47
N THR A 58 -3.40 -6.26 -12.70
CA THR A 58 -4.32 -5.78 -13.75
C THR A 58 -4.98 -4.44 -13.41
N ILE A 59 -4.90 -3.98 -12.15
CA ILE A 59 -5.33 -2.65 -11.74
C ILE A 59 -4.13 -1.72 -11.83
N ARG A 60 -4.16 -0.89 -12.87
CA ARG A 60 -3.15 0.13 -13.19
C ARG A 60 -3.85 1.49 -13.30
N HIS A 61 -3.22 2.54 -12.79
CA HIS A 61 -3.74 3.92 -12.85
C HIS A 61 -2.60 4.93 -12.94
N PRO A 62 -2.84 6.14 -13.47
CA PRO A 62 -1.86 7.21 -13.39
C PRO A 62 -1.43 7.44 -11.93
N ARG A 63 -0.12 7.46 -11.67
CA ARG A 63 0.44 7.63 -10.32
C ARG A 63 -0.02 8.95 -9.69
N ALA A 64 -0.15 10.01 -10.48
CA ALA A 64 -0.68 11.29 -10.05
C ALA A 64 -2.14 11.23 -9.56
N GLU A 65 -2.91 10.25 -10.03
CA GLU A 65 -4.27 10.02 -9.56
C GLU A 65 -4.31 9.17 -8.30
N MET A 66 -3.27 8.38 -8.00
CA MET A 66 -3.23 7.47 -6.85
C MET A 66 -2.41 7.99 -5.67
N VAL A 67 -1.42 8.85 -5.91
CA VAL A 67 -0.54 9.43 -4.89
C VAL A 67 -0.92 10.89 -4.69
N ALA A 68 -1.46 11.19 -3.51
CA ALA A 68 -1.76 12.56 -3.09
C ALA A 68 -0.55 13.17 -2.35
N MET A 69 -0.54 14.49 -2.25
CA MET A 69 0.47 15.24 -1.48
C MET A 69 -0.22 15.91 -0.30
N THR A 70 0.40 15.83 0.89
CA THR A 70 0.02 16.70 2.00
C THR A 70 0.40 18.16 1.71
N PRO A 71 -0.13 19.15 2.46
CA PRO A 71 0.33 20.54 2.36
C PRO A 71 1.85 20.70 2.51
N ASP A 72 2.46 19.89 3.38
CA ASP A 72 3.92 19.84 3.63
C ASP A 72 4.69 19.02 2.58
N ARG A 73 4.07 18.72 1.43
CA ARG A 73 4.68 18.02 0.30
C ARG A 73 5.11 16.59 0.61
N ILE A 74 4.43 15.91 1.53
CA ILE A 74 4.65 14.50 1.81
C ILE A 74 3.75 13.65 0.90
N PRO A 75 4.32 12.80 0.02
CA PRO A 75 3.54 11.90 -0.82
C PRO A 75 2.92 10.80 0.02
N HIS A 76 1.66 10.47 -0.24
CA HIS A 76 0.98 9.33 0.34
C HIS A 76 0.00 8.72 -0.64
N LEU A 77 -0.18 7.41 -0.54
CA LEU A 77 -1.19 6.71 -1.32
C LEU A 77 -2.59 7.19 -0.88
N ARG A 78 -3.45 7.48 -1.84
CA ARG A 78 -4.84 7.88 -1.57
C ARG A 78 -5.56 6.83 -0.73
N PRO A 79 -6.43 7.26 0.20
CA PRO A 79 -7.11 6.33 1.10
C PRO A 79 -7.86 5.21 0.37
N ALA A 80 -8.47 5.49 -0.78
CA ALA A 80 -9.16 4.47 -1.58
C ALA A 80 -8.26 3.28 -1.97
N ALA A 81 -7.02 3.51 -2.41
CA ALA A 81 -6.11 2.41 -2.73
C ALA A 81 -5.60 1.69 -1.49
N VAL A 82 -5.35 2.41 -0.39
CA VAL A 82 -5.00 1.79 0.91
C VAL A 82 -6.14 0.87 1.38
N LEU A 83 -7.40 1.30 1.25
CA LEU A 83 -8.57 0.50 1.61
C LEU A 83 -8.72 -0.73 0.72
N LEU A 84 -8.45 -0.62 -0.58
CA LEU A 84 -8.45 -1.79 -1.48
C LEU A 84 -7.42 -2.85 -1.02
N PHE A 85 -6.24 -2.43 -0.52
CA PHE A 85 -5.30 -3.36 0.08
C PHE A 85 -5.85 -4.01 1.36
N LYS A 86 -6.54 -3.25 2.21
CA LYS A 86 -7.07 -3.72 3.49
C LYS A 86 -8.26 -4.68 3.35
N ALA A 87 -9.05 -4.53 2.28
CA ALA A 87 -10.27 -5.29 2.02
C ALA A 87 -10.10 -6.82 2.06
N LYS A 88 -8.93 -7.37 1.70
CA LYS A 88 -8.68 -8.82 1.77
C LYS A 88 -8.81 -9.40 3.19
N HIS A 89 -8.45 -8.62 4.22
CA HIS A 89 -8.30 -9.16 5.58
C HIS A 89 -9.36 -8.66 6.56
N ARG A 90 -9.95 -7.47 6.34
CA ARG A 90 -11.02 -6.89 7.18
C ARG A 90 -10.77 -7.03 8.69
N ARG A 91 -9.53 -6.84 9.15
CA ARG A 91 -9.22 -6.89 10.60
C ARG A 91 -9.95 -5.73 11.28
N ALA A 92 -10.12 -5.79 12.60
CA ALA A 92 -10.77 -4.69 13.34
C ALA A 92 -10.16 -3.31 13.04
N LYS A 93 -8.83 -3.23 12.92
CA LYS A 93 -8.14 -2.00 12.50
C LYS A 93 -8.44 -1.57 11.06
N ASP A 94 -8.62 -2.52 10.15
CA ASP A 94 -8.92 -2.25 8.74
C ASP A 94 -10.34 -1.69 8.60
N GLN A 95 -11.29 -2.21 9.38
CA GLN A 95 -12.65 -1.67 9.49
C GLN A 95 -12.63 -0.24 10.07
N ALA A 96 -11.90 -0.02 11.16
CA ALA A 96 -11.76 1.32 11.74
C ALA A 96 -11.12 2.33 10.77
N ASP A 97 -10.16 1.89 9.95
CA ASP A 97 -9.56 2.71 8.90
C ASP A 97 -10.58 3.05 7.80
N PHE A 98 -11.42 2.10 7.38
CA PHE A 98 -12.51 2.32 6.42
C PHE A 98 -13.50 3.37 6.94
N GLU A 99 -14.01 3.19 8.15
CA GLU A 99 -14.98 4.11 8.76
C GLU A 99 -14.43 5.52 8.93
N ARG A 100 -13.15 5.64 9.33
CA ARG A 100 -12.47 6.94 9.46
C ARG A 100 -12.25 7.61 8.10
N ALA A 101 -11.89 6.85 7.07
CA ALA A 101 -11.58 7.41 5.75
C ALA A 101 -12.85 7.78 4.96
N LEU A 102 -13.94 7.01 5.11
CA LEU A 102 -15.18 7.15 4.34
C LEU A 102 -15.72 8.59 4.21
N PRO A 103 -15.87 9.39 5.30
CA PRO A 103 -16.38 10.75 5.19
C PRO A 103 -15.45 11.69 4.40
N HIS A 104 -14.18 11.33 4.23
CA HIS A 104 -13.18 12.15 3.54
C HIS A 104 -12.92 11.71 2.09
N LEU A 105 -13.45 10.57 1.65
CA LEU A 105 -13.32 10.11 0.27
C LEU A 105 -14.13 10.99 -0.68
N ALA A 106 -13.47 11.51 -1.71
CA ALA A 106 -14.14 12.23 -2.78
C ALA A 106 -15.11 11.29 -3.55
N PRO A 107 -16.16 11.80 -4.22
CA PRO A 107 -17.11 10.97 -4.96
C PRO A 107 -16.45 10.04 -5.99
N ALA A 108 -15.44 10.53 -6.70
CA ALA A 108 -14.68 9.73 -7.68
C ALA A 108 -13.88 8.60 -7.00
N GLU A 109 -13.30 8.85 -5.82
CA GLU A 109 -12.58 7.83 -5.05
C GLU A 109 -13.51 6.74 -4.52
N ARG A 110 -14.73 7.11 -4.10
CA ARG A 110 -15.75 6.15 -3.65
C ARG A 110 -16.21 5.25 -4.79
N LEU A 111 -16.53 5.84 -5.95
CA LEU A 111 -16.92 5.09 -7.14
C LEU A 111 -15.80 4.13 -7.56
N TRP A 112 -14.58 4.63 -7.65
CA TRP A 112 -13.41 3.82 -7.97
C TRP A 112 -13.23 2.65 -7.00
N LEU A 113 -13.32 2.91 -5.69
CA LEU A 113 -13.13 1.89 -4.67
C LEU A 113 -14.24 0.83 -4.76
N ARG A 114 -15.51 1.24 -4.90
CA ARG A 114 -16.63 0.32 -5.07
C ARG A 114 -16.43 -0.60 -6.27
N ASP A 115 -16.12 -0.04 -7.44
CA ASP A 115 -15.90 -0.83 -8.67
C ASP A 115 -14.75 -1.84 -8.50
N ARG A 116 -13.67 -1.47 -7.80
CA ARG A 116 -12.54 -2.38 -7.56
C ARG A 116 -12.87 -3.42 -6.50
N LEU A 117 -13.64 -3.07 -5.46
CA LEU A 117 -14.13 -4.03 -4.47
C LEU A 117 -15.08 -5.04 -5.11
N ASP A 118 -16.05 -4.61 -5.91
CA ASP A 118 -16.98 -5.52 -6.58
C ASP A 118 -16.26 -6.52 -7.49
N ARG A 119 -15.19 -6.08 -8.14
CA ARG A 119 -14.36 -6.95 -8.99
C ARG A 119 -13.48 -7.93 -8.21
N LEU A 120 -12.81 -7.48 -7.14
CA LEU A 120 -11.83 -8.30 -6.41
C LEU A 120 -12.44 -9.10 -5.26
N HIS A 121 -13.52 -8.58 -4.69
CA HIS A 121 -14.20 -9.07 -3.51
C HIS A 121 -15.73 -8.96 -3.71
N PRO A 122 -16.34 -9.72 -4.62
CA PRO A 122 -17.79 -9.65 -4.86
C PRO A 122 -18.59 -9.82 -3.54
N GLY A 123 -19.56 -8.92 -3.31
CA GLY A 123 -20.39 -8.94 -2.10
C GLY A 123 -19.72 -8.35 -0.85
N HIS A 124 -18.60 -7.64 -0.99
CA HIS A 124 -17.93 -7.03 0.15
C HIS A 124 -18.75 -5.87 0.76
N ASP A 125 -18.97 -5.90 2.08
CA ASP A 125 -19.81 -4.93 2.80
C ASP A 125 -19.42 -3.47 2.55
N TRP A 126 -18.12 -3.18 2.45
CA TRP A 126 -17.64 -1.82 2.11
C TRP A 126 -18.14 -1.33 0.75
N ALA A 127 -18.29 -2.20 -0.24
CA ALA A 127 -18.83 -1.80 -1.55
C ALA A 127 -20.31 -1.39 -1.44
N GLN A 128 -21.07 -2.02 -0.56
CA GLN A 128 -22.47 -1.67 -0.28
C GLN A 128 -22.61 -0.35 0.49
N ALA A 129 -21.58 0.01 1.26
CA ALA A 129 -21.55 1.24 2.06
C ALA A 129 -20.98 2.48 1.31
N LEU A 130 -20.51 2.30 0.06
CA LEU A 130 -19.87 3.34 -0.77
C LEU A 130 -20.82 3.91 -1.85
#